data_AF-A0A955K308-F1
#
_entry.id   AF-A0A955K308-F1
#
_cell.length_a   1.000
_cell.length_b   1.000
_cell.length_c   1.000
_cell.angle_alpha   90.00
_cell.angle_beta   90.00
_cell.angle_gamma   90.00
#
_symmetry.space_group_name_H-M   'P 1'
#
loop_
_entity.id
_entity.type
_entity.pdbx_description
1 polymer ?
#
loop_
_entity_poly.entity_id
_entity_poly.type
_entity_poly.pdbx_seq_one_letter_code
_entity_poly.pdbx_strand_id
1 'polypeptide(L)'
;MTDNNLERDPFLDMSEAPQQLGGNIVDTTGMITFKDFGLGVGSIGIEGRTDIERAKLQQMVEGLAGGEFNVPVNQVVPIGCVDGRTKEDGSREEVPCAAGGSLSTVYALALADDGHMSDMSELELTKNTLQLMSSRGHETGVHGDDHGPCGCGACAKAGEVFKYITEKSDAIITALSALGVVVTDEQKQLIVKNADTKLSQGNFFAEDRSSILAAAQNVGAGYEALVGQHNELLVAINTVEGTTIDRTKIRDLYGAQYDIFVLDAWSIRKAAEAASTTGYPEETENISAAMFMQNVATAAVLGNGSLGIVTVTQIV
;
A
#
# COMPACT_ATOMS: atom_id res chain seq x y z
N MET A 1 -17.68 -16.85 -36.41
CA MET A 1 -16.50 -17.42 -35.71
C MET A 1 -15.43 -16.37 -35.78
N THR A 2 -15.36 -15.52 -34.76
CA THR A 2 -14.36 -14.45 -34.66
C THR A 2 -13.61 -14.74 -33.39
N ASP A 3 -12.37 -15.20 -33.54
CA ASP A 3 -11.44 -15.48 -32.47
C ASP A 3 -11.08 -14.18 -31.76
N ASN A 4 -11.46 -14.08 -30.50
CA ASN A 4 -10.96 -13.07 -29.57
C ASN A 4 -9.66 -13.61 -28.95
N ASN A 5 -8.52 -13.27 -29.54
CA ASN A 5 -7.24 -13.33 -28.84
C ASN A 5 -7.15 -12.11 -27.91
N LEU A 6 -7.55 -12.29 -26.65
CA LEU A 6 -7.11 -11.45 -25.55
C LEU A 6 -5.62 -11.78 -25.32
N GLU A 7 -4.75 -10.87 -25.74
CA GLU A 7 -3.33 -10.92 -25.38
C GLU A 7 -3.21 -10.85 -23.85
N ARG A 8 -2.56 -11.86 -23.27
CA ARG A 8 -2.25 -11.91 -21.83
C ARG A 8 -1.21 -10.84 -21.50
N ASP A 9 -1.44 -10.11 -20.42
CA ASP A 9 -0.49 -9.15 -19.86
C ASP A 9 0.76 -9.90 -19.33
N PRO A 10 1.96 -9.67 -19.90
CA PRO A 10 3.17 -10.41 -19.54
C PRO A 10 3.76 -10.06 -18.17
N PHE A 11 3.18 -9.09 -17.44
CA PHE A 11 3.68 -8.68 -16.11
C PHE A 11 2.90 -9.26 -14.92
N LEU A 12 1.82 -10.00 -15.17
CA LEU A 12 1.04 -10.70 -14.16
C LEU A 12 0.74 -12.14 -14.59
N ASP A 13 1.77 -12.90 -14.99
CA ASP A 13 1.63 -14.36 -14.96
C ASP A 13 1.86 -14.86 -13.52
N MET A 14 0.85 -14.66 -12.69
CA MET A 14 0.77 -15.24 -11.35
C MET A 14 0.04 -16.60 -11.35
N SER A 15 -0.06 -17.26 -12.51
CA SER A 15 -0.71 -18.59 -12.60
C SER A 15 0.18 -19.72 -12.04
N GLU A 16 1.45 -19.43 -11.77
CA GLU A 16 2.32 -20.32 -11.01
C GLU A 16 2.24 -19.98 -9.51
N ALA A 17 1.77 -20.94 -8.72
CA ALA A 17 1.82 -20.89 -7.27
C ALA A 17 3.25 -20.52 -6.80
N PRO A 18 3.42 -19.66 -5.78
CA PRO A 18 4.74 -19.27 -5.31
C PRO A 18 5.58 -20.50 -4.99
N GLN A 19 6.74 -20.60 -5.64
CA GLN A 19 7.73 -21.64 -5.35
C GLN A 19 8.01 -21.63 -3.84
N GLN A 20 7.87 -22.78 -3.20
CA GLN A 20 8.19 -22.96 -1.78
C GLN A 20 9.59 -22.40 -1.50
N LEU A 21 9.65 -21.33 -0.73
CA LEU A 21 10.88 -20.73 -0.24
C LEU A 21 11.62 -21.78 0.62
N GLY A 22 12.68 -22.35 0.06
CA GLY A 22 13.60 -23.20 0.79
C GLY A 22 14.52 -22.35 1.66
N GLY A 23 14.46 -22.54 2.99
CA GLY A 23 15.50 -22.09 3.91
C GLY A 23 15.03 -21.33 5.16
N ASN A 24 14.56 -22.09 6.16
CA ASN A 24 14.52 -21.81 7.60
C ASN A 24 14.80 -20.37 8.09
N ILE A 25 13.74 -19.60 8.37
CA ILE A 25 13.43 -19.01 9.69
C ILE A 25 11.90 -18.97 9.79
N VAL A 26 11.31 -19.72 10.73
CA VAL A 26 9.86 -19.88 10.84
C VAL A 26 9.47 -19.50 12.26
N ASP A 27 8.76 -18.38 12.45
CA ASP A 27 8.01 -18.13 13.69
C ASP A 27 6.98 -19.26 13.85
N THR A 28 6.60 -19.55 15.08
CA THR A 28 5.65 -20.57 15.54
C THR A 28 4.30 -20.64 14.79
N THR A 29 4.01 -19.71 13.86
CA THR A 29 2.85 -19.68 12.96
C THR A 29 3.13 -20.07 11.49
N GLY A 30 4.39 -20.22 11.05
CA GLY A 30 4.67 -20.51 9.63
C GLY A 30 4.69 -19.29 8.68
N MET A 31 4.48 -18.07 9.20
CA MET A 31 4.30 -16.86 8.38
C MET A 31 5.62 -16.16 8.06
N ILE A 32 5.71 -15.62 6.84
CA ILE A 32 6.74 -14.64 6.46
C ILE A 32 6.41 -13.31 7.15
N THR A 33 7.42 -12.64 7.69
CA THR A 33 7.30 -11.38 8.40
C THR A 33 8.26 -10.34 7.82
N PHE A 34 8.08 -9.07 8.16
CA PHE A 34 9.04 -8.04 7.76
C PHE A 34 10.45 -8.28 8.30
N LYS A 35 10.59 -8.92 9.47
CA LYS A 35 11.88 -9.25 10.05
C LYS A 35 12.71 -10.18 9.18
N ASP A 36 12.08 -11.06 8.40
CA ASP A 36 12.77 -12.00 7.51
C ASP A 36 13.52 -11.28 6.37
N PHE A 37 13.13 -10.05 6.08
CA PHE A 37 13.78 -9.17 5.11
C PHE A 37 14.64 -8.07 5.78
N GLY A 38 14.77 -8.07 7.11
CA GLY A 38 15.42 -6.97 7.84
C GLY A 38 14.64 -5.65 7.79
N LEU A 39 13.31 -5.75 7.63
CA LEU A 39 12.37 -4.64 7.60
C LEU A 39 11.57 -4.55 8.92
N GLY A 40 10.77 -3.49 9.09
CA GLY A 40 9.87 -3.32 10.23
C GLY A 40 10.52 -2.63 11.42
N VAL A 41 10.63 -1.30 11.36
CA VAL A 41 11.23 -0.43 12.39
C VAL A 41 10.19 0.28 13.25
N GLY A 42 8.91 0.15 12.90
CA GLY A 42 7.79 0.71 13.64
C GLY A 42 7.36 -0.14 14.83
N SER A 43 6.15 0.13 15.32
CA SER A 43 5.61 -0.48 16.54
C SER A 43 4.36 -1.32 16.32
N ILE A 44 3.73 -1.25 15.15
CA ILE A 44 2.48 -1.97 14.87
C ILE A 44 2.78 -3.42 14.53
N GLY A 45 2.26 -4.36 15.31
CA GLY A 45 2.48 -5.79 15.11
C GLY A 45 2.16 -6.61 16.35
N ILE A 46 2.50 -7.90 16.31
CA ILE A 46 2.17 -8.85 17.38
C ILE A 46 3.20 -8.89 18.52
N GLU A 47 4.41 -8.37 18.30
CA GLU A 47 5.47 -8.39 19.32
C GLU A 47 5.00 -7.71 20.62
N GLY A 48 5.10 -8.44 21.74
CA GLY A 48 4.68 -7.95 23.07
C GLY A 48 3.17 -8.02 23.35
N ARG A 49 2.33 -8.44 22.40
CA ARG A 49 0.87 -8.58 22.59
C ARG A 49 0.53 -9.90 23.28
N THR A 50 -0.23 -9.84 24.38
CA THR A 50 -0.69 -11.01 25.15
C THR A 50 -2.19 -11.29 24.99
N ASP A 51 -2.90 -10.40 24.32
CA ASP A 51 -4.33 -10.43 24.05
C ASP A 51 -4.69 -11.14 22.72
N ILE A 52 -3.68 -11.64 22.01
CA ILE A 52 -3.84 -12.34 20.74
C ILE A 52 -3.74 -13.86 20.94
N GLU A 53 -4.84 -14.55 20.72
CA GLU A 53 -4.88 -16.01 20.64
C GLU A 53 -4.28 -16.50 19.32
N ARG A 54 -3.19 -17.26 19.39
CA ARG A 54 -2.45 -17.75 18.21
C ARG A 54 -3.29 -18.64 17.30
N ALA A 55 -4.18 -19.46 17.84
CA ALA A 55 -5.07 -20.31 17.05
C ALA A 55 -6.07 -19.50 16.22
N LYS A 56 -6.61 -18.40 16.78
CA LYS A 56 -7.50 -17.49 16.04
C LYS A 56 -6.75 -16.72 14.96
N LEU A 57 -5.53 -16.27 15.26
CA LEU A 57 -4.68 -15.62 14.26
C LEU A 57 -4.40 -16.56 13.09
N GLN A 58 -4.07 -17.83 13.36
CA GLN A 58 -3.85 -18.82 12.32
C GLN A 58 -5.09 -19.04 11.45
N GLN A 59 -6.28 -19.15 12.06
CA GLN A 59 -7.54 -19.25 11.31
C GLN A 59 -7.80 -18.02 10.44
N MET A 60 -7.52 -16.82 10.95
CA MET A 60 -7.66 -15.58 10.19
C MET A 60 -6.71 -15.55 9.00
N VAL A 61 -5.46 -15.99 9.17
CA VAL A 61 -4.45 -16.09 8.11
C VAL A 61 -4.90 -17.07 7.02
N GLU A 62 -5.41 -18.24 7.41
CA GLU A 62 -5.93 -19.24 6.47
C GLU A 62 -7.15 -18.72 5.70
N GLY A 63 -8.09 -18.05 6.39
CA GLY A 63 -9.25 -17.42 5.76
C GLY A 63 -8.86 -16.28 4.80
N LEU A 64 -7.87 -15.45 5.18
CA LEU A 64 -7.31 -14.41 4.32
C LEU A 64 -6.66 -15.00 3.07
N ALA A 65 -5.73 -15.94 3.24
CA ALA A 65 -5.05 -16.60 2.12
C ALA A 65 -6.03 -17.31 1.19
N GLY A 66 -7.11 -17.88 1.75
CA GLY A 66 -8.19 -18.52 1.00
C GLY A 66 -9.22 -17.57 0.40
N GLY A 67 -9.12 -16.25 0.60
CA GLY A 67 -10.04 -15.26 0.03
C GLY A 67 -11.44 -15.23 0.68
N GLU A 68 -11.60 -15.76 1.90
CA GLU A 68 -12.90 -15.79 2.62
C GLU A 68 -13.47 -14.39 2.89
N PHE A 69 -12.57 -13.40 2.94
CA PHE A 69 -12.90 -12.00 3.23
C PHE A 69 -12.91 -11.12 1.99
N ASN A 70 -12.74 -11.67 0.78
CA ASN A 70 -12.77 -10.88 -0.44
C ASN A 70 -14.20 -10.45 -0.77
N VAL A 71 -14.36 -9.15 -1.03
CA VAL A 71 -15.61 -8.54 -1.47
C VAL A 71 -15.39 -7.77 -2.77
N PRO A 72 -16.35 -7.78 -3.70
CA PRO A 72 -16.20 -7.13 -4.99
C PRO A 72 -16.18 -5.60 -4.84
N VAL A 73 -15.39 -4.93 -5.68
CA VAL A 73 -15.31 -3.47 -5.75
C VAL A 73 -15.44 -3.00 -7.21
N ASN A 74 -15.99 -1.81 -7.41
CA ASN A 74 -16.19 -1.25 -8.76
C ASN A 74 -15.05 -0.34 -9.20
N GLN A 75 -14.27 0.18 -8.25
CA GLN A 75 -13.15 1.06 -8.51
C GLN A 75 -11.91 0.25 -8.86
N VAL A 76 -11.06 0.81 -9.73
CA VAL A 76 -9.89 0.12 -10.28
C VAL A 76 -8.56 0.71 -9.81
N VAL A 77 -8.60 1.80 -9.02
CA VAL A 77 -7.42 2.46 -8.45
C VAL A 77 -7.56 2.58 -6.94
N PRO A 78 -6.45 2.66 -6.16
CA PRO A 78 -6.51 2.88 -4.73
C PRO A 78 -7.18 4.19 -4.33
N ILE A 79 -8.18 4.06 -3.46
CA ILE A 79 -8.93 5.17 -2.86
C ILE A 79 -8.78 5.12 -1.34
N GLY A 80 -8.92 3.92 -0.76
CA GLY A 80 -8.83 3.70 0.67
C GLY A 80 -7.40 3.53 1.17
N CYS A 81 -7.15 3.85 2.43
CA CYS A 81 -5.87 3.53 3.05
C CYS A 81 -5.79 2.05 3.44
N VAL A 82 -4.56 1.53 3.47
CA VAL A 82 -4.26 0.20 4.03
C VAL A 82 -4.72 0.06 5.48
N ASP A 83 -4.85 1.15 6.23
CA ASP A 83 -5.22 1.24 7.65
C ASP A 83 -6.31 0.24 8.07
N GLY A 84 -6.05 -0.53 9.14
CA GLY A 84 -6.99 -1.55 9.62
C GLY A 84 -8.14 -0.99 10.46
N ARG A 85 -8.10 0.29 10.84
CA ARG A 85 -9.13 0.93 11.66
C ARG A 85 -10.42 1.18 10.88
N THR A 86 -11.51 1.36 11.63
CA THR A 86 -12.86 1.62 11.09
C THR A 86 -13.33 3.02 11.48
N LYS A 87 -14.48 3.40 10.92
CA LYS A 87 -15.31 4.51 11.41
C LYS A 87 -15.86 4.20 12.80
N GLU A 88 -16.41 5.24 13.45
CA GLU A 88 -16.99 5.15 14.79
C GLU A 88 -18.15 4.14 14.89
N ASP A 89 -18.91 3.96 13.81
CA ASP A 89 -19.98 2.97 13.73
C ASP A 89 -19.51 1.54 13.42
N GLY A 90 -18.18 1.32 13.36
CA GLY A 90 -17.58 0.04 13.02
C GLY A 90 -17.48 -0.26 11.53
N SER A 91 -18.04 0.60 10.66
CA SER A 91 -18.00 0.38 9.21
C SER A 91 -16.68 0.82 8.58
N ARG A 92 -16.42 0.31 7.37
CA ARG A 92 -15.27 0.65 6.54
C ARG A 92 -15.68 0.70 5.08
N GLU A 93 -15.09 1.59 4.30
CA GLU A 93 -15.30 1.59 2.85
C GLU A 93 -14.63 0.39 2.17
N GLU A 94 -15.41 -0.30 1.35
CA GLU A 94 -14.97 -1.41 0.49
C GLU A 94 -14.49 -0.84 -0.84
N VAL A 95 -13.25 -0.35 -0.85
CA VAL A 95 -12.58 0.22 -2.03
C VAL A 95 -11.15 -0.29 -2.12
N PRO A 96 -10.52 -0.29 -3.31
CA PRO A 96 -9.11 -0.67 -3.43
C PRO A 96 -8.23 0.17 -2.50
N CYS A 97 -7.30 -0.49 -1.82
CA CYS A 97 -6.48 0.11 -0.77
C CYS A 97 -4.99 0.16 -1.12
N ALA A 98 -4.36 1.28 -0.77
CA ALA A 98 -2.91 1.46 -0.76
C ALA A 98 -2.51 2.41 0.38
N ALA A 99 -1.23 2.52 0.69
CA ALA A 99 -0.72 3.38 1.76
C ALA A 99 -1.09 4.85 1.53
N GLY A 100 -2.02 5.36 2.36
CA GLY A 100 -2.56 6.72 2.23
C GLY A 100 -3.63 6.89 1.16
N GLY A 101 -4.20 5.80 0.64
CA GLY A 101 -5.19 5.86 -0.44
C GLY A 101 -4.58 6.42 -1.70
N SER A 102 -5.21 7.44 -2.26
CA SER A 102 -4.73 8.08 -3.49
C SER A 102 -3.40 8.85 -3.30
N LEU A 103 -2.97 9.12 -2.05
CA LEU A 103 -1.63 9.67 -1.78
C LEU A 103 -0.51 8.70 -2.17
N SER A 104 -0.78 7.39 -2.21
CA SER A 104 0.18 6.39 -2.72
C SER A 104 0.65 6.75 -4.13
N THR A 105 -0.28 7.17 -5.00
CA THR A 105 0.02 7.61 -6.38
C THR A 105 0.78 8.93 -6.41
N VAL A 106 0.45 9.88 -5.52
CA VAL A 106 1.18 11.16 -5.37
C VAL A 106 2.65 10.90 -5.04
N TYR A 107 2.90 10.04 -4.05
CA TYR A 107 4.26 9.71 -3.62
C TYR A 107 5.02 8.91 -4.67
N ALA A 108 4.35 8.00 -5.39
CA ALA A 108 4.98 7.29 -6.48
C ALA A 108 5.38 8.20 -7.64
N LEU A 109 4.56 9.20 -8.00
CA LEU A 109 4.96 10.20 -8.99
C LEU A 109 6.19 11.00 -8.55
N ALA A 110 6.28 11.38 -7.27
CA ALA A 110 7.47 12.04 -6.74
C ALA A 110 8.74 11.17 -6.83
N LEU A 111 8.58 9.84 -6.67
CA LEU A 111 9.67 8.87 -6.71
C LEU A 111 10.05 8.44 -8.13
N ALA A 112 9.08 8.39 -9.05
CA ALA A 112 9.27 7.97 -10.44
C ALA A 112 9.55 9.13 -11.41
N ASP A 113 9.57 10.37 -10.92
CA ASP A 113 9.78 11.58 -11.73
C ASP A 113 11.11 11.51 -12.53
N ASP A 114 11.03 11.68 -13.84
CA ASP A 114 12.19 11.78 -14.74
C ASP A 114 12.68 13.24 -14.90
N GLY A 115 12.09 14.18 -14.14
CA GLY A 115 12.57 15.55 -13.97
C GLY A 115 11.51 16.63 -14.16
N HIS A 116 10.29 16.26 -14.55
CA HIS A 116 9.18 17.17 -14.84
C HIS A 116 8.52 17.75 -13.58
N MET A 117 8.68 17.10 -12.42
CA MET A 117 8.05 17.46 -11.14
C MET A 117 9.07 17.86 -10.07
N SER A 118 10.31 18.12 -10.47
CA SER A 118 11.44 18.39 -9.57
C SER A 118 11.21 19.60 -8.66
N ASP A 119 10.60 20.67 -9.16
CA ASP A 119 10.35 21.91 -8.41
C ASP A 119 9.00 21.98 -7.68
N MET A 120 8.10 21.00 -7.89
CA MET A 120 6.77 21.02 -7.26
C MET A 120 6.87 20.72 -5.75
N SER A 121 6.14 21.49 -4.95
CA SER A 121 5.89 21.15 -3.55
C SER A 121 4.97 19.92 -3.44
N GLU A 122 4.99 19.23 -2.29
CA GLU A 122 4.07 18.10 -2.04
C GLU A 122 2.60 18.54 -2.15
N LEU A 123 2.27 19.77 -1.74
CA LEU A 123 0.91 20.32 -1.85
C LEU A 123 0.46 20.48 -3.31
N GLU A 124 1.32 21.01 -4.17
CA GLU A 124 1.04 21.15 -5.59
C GLU A 124 0.94 19.80 -6.27
N LEU A 125 1.87 18.88 -5.97
CA LEU A 125 1.85 17.53 -6.49
C LEU A 125 0.56 16.80 -6.10
N THR A 126 0.16 16.90 -4.83
CA THR A 126 -1.11 16.33 -4.34
C THR A 126 -2.29 16.84 -5.14
N LYS A 127 -2.42 18.16 -5.31
CA LYS A 127 -3.54 18.75 -6.07
C LYS A 127 -3.53 18.30 -7.52
N ASN A 128 -2.38 18.39 -8.17
CA ASN A 128 -2.24 18.09 -9.61
C ASN A 128 -2.53 16.61 -9.89
N THR A 129 -1.97 15.70 -9.10
CA THR A 129 -2.20 14.26 -9.25
C THR A 129 -3.66 13.91 -9.06
N LEU A 130 -4.30 14.37 -7.99
CA LEU A 130 -5.68 14.01 -7.71
C LEU A 130 -6.67 14.63 -8.71
N GLN A 131 -6.41 15.85 -9.16
CA GLN A 131 -7.16 16.47 -10.27
C GLN A 131 -6.99 15.70 -11.58
N LEU A 132 -5.78 15.24 -11.89
CA LEU A 132 -5.51 14.42 -13.07
C LEU A 132 -6.31 13.11 -13.01
N MET A 133 -6.24 12.39 -11.89
CA MET A 133 -6.99 11.14 -11.67
C MET A 133 -8.50 11.38 -11.83
N SER A 134 -9.03 12.43 -11.20
CA SER A 134 -10.45 12.82 -11.32
C SER A 134 -10.84 13.18 -12.76
N SER A 135 -10.00 13.92 -13.49
CA SER A 135 -10.25 14.27 -14.88
C SER A 135 -10.29 13.07 -15.82
N ARG A 136 -9.67 11.95 -15.41
CA ARG A 136 -9.68 10.65 -16.08
C ARG A 136 -10.82 9.74 -15.61
N GLY A 137 -11.72 10.25 -14.77
CA GLY A 137 -12.91 9.53 -14.31
C GLY A 137 -12.67 8.62 -13.11
N HIS A 138 -11.54 8.77 -12.41
CA HIS A 138 -11.25 7.99 -11.21
C HIS A 138 -11.63 8.77 -9.94
N GLU A 139 -12.35 8.10 -9.04
CA GLU A 139 -12.53 8.57 -7.67
C GLU A 139 -11.18 8.60 -6.95
N THR A 140 -11.03 9.52 -5.99
CA THR A 140 -9.83 9.64 -5.16
C THR A 140 -10.23 9.74 -3.70
N GLY A 141 -9.37 9.30 -2.80
CA GLY A 141 -9.68 9.22 -1.37
C GLY A 141 -8.47 9.37 -0.48
N VAL A 142 -8.72 9.94 0.71
CA VAL A 142 -7.79 10.03 1.84
C VAL A 142 -8.55 9.79 3.13
N HIS A 143 -7.84 9.63 4.24
CA HIS A 143 -8.46 9.54 5.57
C HIS A 143 -7.69 10.35 6.60
N GLY A 144 -8.36 10.68 7.70
CA GLY A 144 -7.73 11.11 8.94
C GLY A 144 -8.15 10.22 10.12
N ASP A 145 -7.92 10.71 11.33
CA ASP A 145 -8.34 10.04 12.56
C ASP A 145 -8.71 11.02 13.69
N ASP A 146 -9.00 10.48 14.87
CA ASP A 146 -9.41 11.20 16.08
C ASP A 146 -8.25 11.66 16.99
N HIS A 147 -6.98 11.47 16.61
CA HIS A 147 -5.84 11.72 17.50
C HIS A 147 -4.54 12.20 16.84
N GLY A 148 -4.49 12.38 15.53
CA GLY A 148 -3.32 12.85 14.79
C GLY A 148 -3.60 14.06 13.89
N PRO A 149 -2.60 14.94 13.66
CA PRO A 149 -2.77 16.10 12.80
C PRO A 149 -3.05 15.72 11.33
N CYS A 150 -2.37 14.70 10.78
CA CYS A 150 -2.79 14.08 9.51
C CYS A 150 -3.72 12.88 9.76
N GLY A 151 -3.56 12.15 10.85
CA GLY A 151 -4.37 10.94 11.16
C GLY A 151 -4.20 9.75 10.20
N CYS A 152 -3.43 9.93 9.12
CA CYS A 152 -2.95 8.88 8.23
C CYS A 152 -1.45 8.65 8.44
N GLY A 153 -1.05 7.43 8.80
CA GLY A 153 0.37 7.09 9.04
C GLY A 153 1.26 7.30 7.81
N ALA A 154 0.78 6.96 6.61
CA ALA A 154 1.51 7.14 5.35
C ALA A 154 1.81 8.62 5.06
N CYS A 155 0.82 9.49 5.27
CA CYS A 155 0.97 10.94 5.13
C CYS A 155 1.86 11.54 6.23
N ALA A 156 1.60 11.18 7.49
CA ALA A 156 2.31 11.74 8.63
C ALA A 156 3.81 11.43 8.58
N LYS A 157 4.18 10.25 8.06
CA LYS A 157 5.55 9.76 7.99
C LYS A 157 6.14 9.76 6.59
N ALA A 158 5.57 10.50 5.62
CA ALA A 158 6.04 10.47 4.23
C ALA A 158 7.56 10.71 4.09
N GLY A 159 8.13 11.68 4.83
CA GLY A 159 9.57 11.92 4.86
C GLY A 159 10.38 10.75 5.46
N GLU A 160 9.89 10.12 6.53
CA GLU A 160 10.53 8.92 7.10
C GLU A 160 10.47 7.74 6.11
N VAL A 161 9.37 7.58 5.38
CA VAL A 161 9.20 6.55 4.33
C VAL A 161 10.19 6.77 3.19
N PHE A 162 10.35 8.00 2.70
CA PHE A 162 11.31 8.30 1.65
C PHE A 162 12.75 8.04 2.12
N LYS A 163 13.08 8.43 3.35
CA LYS A 163 14.38 8.11 3.96
C LYS A 163 14.58 6.61 4.09
N TYR A 164 13.54 5.88 4.45
CA TYR A 164 13.62 4.43 4.58
C TYR A 164 13.85 3.75 3.22
N ILE A 165 13.26 4.27 2.14
CA ILE A 165 13.53 3.80 0.77
C ILE A 165 15.01 3.96 0.42
N THR A 166 15.63 5.11 0.74
CA THR A 166 17.04 5.35 0.41
C THR A 166 17.99 4.46 1.23
N GLU A 167 17.64 4.18 2.50
CA GLU A 167 18.46 3.34 3.39
C GLU A 167 18.26 1.83 3.19
N LYS A 168 17.09 1.39 2.72
CA LYS A 168 16.66 -0.02 2.71
C LYS A 168 16.18 -0.54 1.36
N SER A 169 16.48 0.14 0.25
CA SER A 169 16.02 -0.24 -1.08
C SER A 169 16.27 -1.72 -1.43
N ASP A 170 17.43 -2.29 -1.08
CA ASP A 170 17.74 -3.70 -1.37
C ASP A 170 16.87 -4.68 -0.58
N ALA A 171 16.62 -4.38 0.69
CA ALA A 171 15.74 -5.19 1.54
C ALA A 171 14.28 -5.09 1.06
N ILE A 172 13.85 -3.89 0.65
CA ILE A 172 12.51 -3.66 0.07
C ILE A 172 12.34 -4.46 -1.22
N ILE A 173 13.31 -4.41 -2.13
CA ILE A 173 13.27 -5.15 -3.41
C ILE A 173 13.31 -6.66 -3.17
N THR A 174 14.09 -7.13 -2.21
CA THR A 174 14.09 -8.55 -1.80
C THR A 174 12.70 -8.98 -1.33
N ALA A 175 12.02 -8.16 -0.50
CA ALA A 175 10.66 -8.45 -0.05
C ALA A 175 9.66 -8.45 -1.21
N LEU A 176 9.74 -7.47 -2.12
CA LEU A 176 8.91 -7.39 -3.32
C LEU A 176 9.11 -8.60 -4.24
N SER A 177 10.36 -9.05 -4.41
CA SER A 177 10.69 -10.21 -5.24
C SER A 177 10.09 -11.50 -4.68
N ALA A 178 10.06 -11.65 -3.34
CA ALA A 178 9.37 -12.76 -2.67
C ALA A 178 7.85 -12.74 -2.88
N LEU A 179 7.28 -11.58 -3.24
CA LEU A 179 5.88 -11.39 -3.61
C LEU A 179 5.64 -11.45 -5.13
N GLY A 180 6.65 -11.78 -5.93
CA GLY A 180 6.56 -11.84 -7.39
C GLY A 180 6.64 -10.49 -8.11
N VAL A 181 6.96 -9.40 -7.39
CA VAL A 181 7.13 -8.06 -7.97
C VAL A 181 8.60 -7.83 -8.31
N VAL A 182 8.87 -7.54 -9.59
CA VAL A 182 10.22 -7.25 -10.08
C VAL A 182 10.43 -5.75 -10.16
N VAL A 183 11.53 -5.27 -9.58
CA VAL A 183 12.01 -3.88 -9.71
C VAL A 183 13.41 -3.94 -10.32
N THR A 184 13.63 -3.26 -11.45
CA THR A 184 14.95 -3.26 -12.10
C THR A 184 15.95 -2.37 -11.37
N ASP A 185 17.24 -2.56 -11.66
CA ASP A 185 18.29 -1.71 -11.09
C ASP A 185 18.13 -0.25 -11.54
N GLU A 186 17.68 0.00 -12.77
CA GLU A 186 17.40 1.35 -13.28
C GLU A 186 16.25 2.00 -12.50
N GLN A 187 15.16 1.26 -12.26
CA GLN A 187 14.03 1.72 -11.46
C GLN A 187 14.44 2.02 -10.03
N LYS A 188 15.20 1.11 -9.40
CA LYS A 188 15.76 1.31 -8.06
C LYS A 188 16.59 2.60 -7.99
N GLN A 189 17.51 2.80 -8.93
CA GLN A 189 18.40 3.96 -8.96
C GLN A 189 17.61 5.27 -9.14
N LEU A 190 16.61 5.27 -10.03
CA LEU A 190 15.72 6.41 -10.23
C LEU A 190 14.97 6.75 -8.93
N ILE A 191 14.30 5.76 -8.34
CA ILE A 191 13.50 5.92 -7.13
C ILE A 191 14.33 6.43 -5.95
N VAL A 192 15.50 5.83 -5.70
CA VAL A 192 16.40 6.22 -4.60
C VAL A 192 16.94 7.65 -4.82
N LYS A 193 17.37 7.97 -6.05
CA LYS A 193 17.85 9.32 -6.38
C LYS A 193 16.77 10.38 -6.16
N ASN A 194 15.54 10.10 -6.56
CA ASN A 194 14.43 11.03 -6.41
C ASN A 194 14.01 11.17 -4.94
N ALA A 195 14.00 10.07 -4.18
CA ALA A 195 13.80 10.13 -2.75
C ALA A 195 14.83 11.03 -2.05
N ASP A 196 16.13 10.84 -2.31
CA ASP A 196 17.21 11.69 -1.79
C ASP A 196 17.05 13.16 -2.21
N THR A 197 16.64 13.41 -3.46
CA THR A 197 16.39 14.76 -3.97
C THR A 197 15.27 15.44 -3.19
N LYS A 198 14.13 14.76 -2.98
CA LYS A 198 12.99 15.30 -2.23
C LYS A 198 13.28 15.47 -0.74
N LEU A 199 14.10 14.60 -0.14
CA LEU A 199 14.58 14.75 1.24
C LEU A 199 15.52 15.97 1.38
N SER A 200 16.33 16.25 0.36
CA SER A 200 17.26 17.38 0.34
C SER A 200 16.56 18.71 0.03
N GLN A 201 15.40 18.67 -0.62
CA GLN A 201 14.52 19.80 -0.81
C GLN A 201 13.80 20.10 0.52
N GLY A 202 14.42 20.94 1.36
CA GLY A 202 14.01 21.18 2.75
C GLY A 202 12.57 21.66 2.99
N ASN A 203 11.79 21.91 1.94
CA ASN A 203 10.38 22.30 1.98
C ASN A 203 9.47 21.41 1.11
N PHE A 204 9.95 20.26 0.60
CA PHE A 204 9.11 19.37 -0.18
C PHE A 204 7.97 18.81 0.68
N PHE A 205 8.32 18.16 1.80
CA PHE A 205 7.34 17.67 2.75
C PHE A 205 6.78 18.84 3.56
N ALA A 206 5.47 19.06 3.46
CA ALA A 206 4.81 20.10 4.25
C ALA A 206 5.04 19.88 5.74
N GLU A 207 5.40 20.93 6.49
CA GLU A 207 5.56 20.86 7.95
C GLU A 207 4.23 20.52 8.64
N ASP A 208 3.16 21.22 8.23
CA ASP A 208 1.80 20.87 8.61
C ASP A 208 1.27 19.74 7.73
N ARG A 209 1.37 18.51 8.22
CA ARG A 209 0.89 17.31 7.50
C ARG A 209 -0.62 17.35 7.24
N SER A 210 -1.41 18.04 8.07
CA SER A 210 -2.86 18.16 7.88
C SER A 210 -3.22 18.91 6.59
N SER A 211 -2.33 19.82 6.17
CA SER A 211 -2.49 20.60 4.93
C SER A 211 -2.52 19.73 3.67
N ILE A 212 -1.88 18.55 3.69
CA ILE A 212 -1.92 17.59 2.58
C ILE A 212 -3.33 17.01 2.42
N LEU A 213 -3.97 16.63 3.52
CA LEU A 213 -5.35 16.14 3.48
C LEU A 213 -6.33 17.24 3.10
N ALA A 214 -6.11 18.46 3.61
CA ALA A 214 -6.90 19.60 3.20
C ALA A 214 -6.75 19.88 1.70
N ALA A 215 -5.53 19.78 1.16
CA ALA A 215 -5.28 19.94 -0.27
C ALA A 215 -6.00 18.87 -1.11
N ALA A 216 -5.99 17.61 -0.68
CA ALA A 216 -6.73 16.53 -1.33
C ALA A 216 -8.25 16.78 -1.31
N GLN A 217 -8.81 17.10 -0.16
CA GLN A 217 -10.25 17.40 -0.02
C GLN A 217 -10.67 18.62 -0.86
N ASN A 218 -9.84 19.67 -0.92
CA ASN A 218 -10.10 20.87 -1.71
C ASN A 218 -10.20 20.61 -3.22
N VAL A 219 -9.64 19.49 -3.71
CA VAL A 219 -9.78 19.07 -5.11
C VAL A 219 -10.78 17.94 -5.31
N GLY A 220 -11.60 17.65 -4.29
CA GLY A 220 -12.73 16.73 -4.38
C GLY A 220 -12.43 15.28 -3.99
N ALA A 221 -11.28 14.99 -3.36
CA ALA A 221 -11.04 13.66 -2.82
C ALA A 221 -12.02 13.33 -1.69
N GLY A 222 -12.51 12.09 -1.67
CA GLY A 222 -13.27 11.53 -0.56
C GLY A 222 -12.46 11.54 0.74
N TYR A 223 -13.17 11.64 1.86
CA TYR A 223 -12.55 11.69 3.19
C TYR A 223 -13.19 10.68 4.13
N GLU A 224 -12.37 9.80 4.68
CA GLU A 224 -12.78 8.86 5.72
C GLU A 224 -12.26 9.31 7.09
N ALA A 225 -13.12 9.33 8.11
CA ALA A 225 -12.74 9.64 9.49
C ALA A 225 -12.66 8.35 10.32
N LEU A 226 -11.43 7.94 10.67
CA LEU A 226 -11.21 6.72 11.45
C LEU A 226 -11.07 7.00 12.93
N VAL A 227 -11.30 5.99 13.75
CA VAL A 227 -11.18 6.12 15.20
C VAL A 227 -10.44 4.95 15.82
N GLY A 228 -9.90 5.17 17.02
CA GLY A 228 -9.29 4.13 17.84
C GLY A 228 -7.84 3.84 17.48
N GLN A 229 -7.30 2.78 18.10
CA GLN A 229 -5.88 2.45 18.03
C GLN A 229 -5.56 1.48 16.90
N HIS A 230 -4.34 1.58 16.39
CA HIS A 230 -3.76 0.60 15.47
C HIS A 230 -3.51 -0.73 16.18
N ASN A 231 -4.12 -1.80 15.66
CA ASN A 231 -3.98 -3.17 16.14
C ASN A 231 -3.56 -4.16 15.05
N GLU A 232 -2.98 -3.66 13.96
CA GLU A 232 -2.70 -4.49 12.80
C GLU A 232 -1.68 -5.58 13.13
N LEU A 233 -2.05 -6.83 12.82
CA LEU A 233 -1.21 -8.00 13.05
C LEU A 233 -0.55 -8.51 11.76
N LEU A 234 -1.15 -8.18 10.61
CA LEU A 234 -0.75 -8.64 9.29
C LEU A 234 -0.83 -7.50 8.26
N VAL A 235 -0.10 -7.66 7.16
CA VAL A 235 -0.36 -7.02 5.87
C VAL A 235 -0.93 -8.08 4.93
N ALA A 236 -2.16 -7.89 4.49
CA ALA A 236 -2.78 -8.69 3.45
C ALA A 236 -2.53 -8.05 2.08
N ILE A 237 -1.81 -8.77 1.22
CA ILE A 237 -1.49 -8.39 -0.15
C ILE A 237 -2.52 -9.05 -1.06
N ASN A 238 -3.56 -8.31 -1.43
CA ASN A 238 -4.62 -8.80 -2.29
C ASN A 238 -4.25 -8.69 -3.76
N THR A 239 -4.22 -9.83 -4.44
CA THR A 239 -3.88 -9.95 -5.86
C THR A 239 -5.09 -10.30 -6.73
N VAL A 240 -6.26 -10.46 -6.12
CA VAL A 240 -7.50 -10.81 -6.81
C VAL A 240 -8.16 -9.55 -7.38
N GLU A 241 -8.06 -9.38 -8.70
CA GLU A 241 -8.60 -8.23 -9.42
C GLU A 241 -10.09 -8.00 -9.12
N GLY A 242 -10.48 -6.73 -8.98
CA GLY A 242 -11.87 -6.34 -8.75
C GLY A 242 -12.40 -6.66 -7.35
N THR A 243 -11.51 -6.93 -6.38
CA THR A 243 -11.89 -7.17 -4.99
C THR A 243 -11.08 -6.34 -4.00
N THR A 244 -11.60 -6.19 -2.78
CA THR A 244 -10.84 -5.79 -1.58
C THR A 244 -11.19 -6.72 -0.43
N ILE A 245 -10.65 -6.46 0.77
CA ILE A 245 -10.86 -7.28 1.96
C ILE A 245 -11.85 -6.60 2.93
N ASP A 246 -12.88 -7.34 3.33
CA ASP A 246 -13.89 -6.94 4.30
C ASP A 246 -13.33 -6.93 5.74
N ARG A 247 -12.77 -5.79 6.13
CA ARG A 247 -12.25 -5.54 7.48
C ARG A 247 -13.36 -5.52 8.53
N THR A 248 -14.59 -5.17 8.16
CA THR A 248 -15.74 -5.18 9.08
C THR A 248 -16.04 -6.61 9.52
N LYS A 249 -16.12 -7.55 8.56
CA LYS A 249 -16.32 -8.98 8.83
C LYS A 249 -15.19 -9.58 9.66
N ILE A 250 -13.93 -9.19 9.41
CA ILE A 250 -12.79 -9.64 10.23
C ILE A 250 -12.96 -9.18 11.68
N ARG A 251 -13.29 -7.89 11.90
CA ARG A 251 -13.54 -7.36 13.25
C ARG A 251 -14.74 -8.03 13.92
N ASP A 252 -15.82 -8.31 13.20
CA ASP A 252 -16.99 -8.99 13.75
C ASP A 252 -16.67 -10.42 14.21
N LEU A 253 -15.79 -11.12 13.49
CA LEU A 253 -15.42 -12.51 13.80
C LEU A 253 -14.34 -12.64 14.87
N TYR A 254 -13.31 -11.79 14.82
CA TYR A 254 -12.12 -11.93 15.66
C TYR A 254 -11.98 -10.84 16.73
N GLY A 255 -12.58 -9.67 16.52
CA GLY A 255 -12.51 -8.50 17.38
C GLY A 255 -11.56 -7.42 16.88
N ALA A 256 -11.70 -6.20 17.41
CA ALA A 256 -10.91 -5.02 17.03
C ALA A 256 -9.40 -5.12 17.34
N GLN A 257 -8.96 -6.17 18.04
CA GLN A 257 -7.55 -6.46 18.29
C GLN A 257 -6.89 -7.28 17.16
N TYR A 258 -7.64 -7.68 16.14
CA TYR A 258 -7.19 -8.49 14.99
C TYR A 258 -7.22 -7.71 13.67
N ASP A 259 -6.91 -6.41 13.72
CA ASP A 259 -6.85 -5.61 12.53
C ASP A 259 -5.78 -6.10 11.55
N ILE A 260 -5.91 -5.69 10.30
CA ILE A 260 -4.94 -5.96 9.24
C ILE A 260 -4.74 -4.72 8.40
N PHE A 261 -3.52 -4.54 7.90
CA PHE A 261 -3.30 -3.67 6.76
C PHE A 261 -3.74 -4.38 5.48
N VAL A 262 -4.44 -3.68 4.58
CA VAL A 262 -4.90 -4.23 3.29
C VAL A 262 -4.26 -3.47 2.13
N LEU A 263 -3.47 -4.16 1.31
CA LEU A 263 -2.93 -3.65 0.06
C LEU A 263 -3.56 -4.37 -1.13
N ASP A 264 -4.35 -3.67 -1.94
CA ASP A 264 -4.91 -4.20 -3.18
C ASP A 264 -3.90 -4.06 -4.32
N ALA A 265 -2.88 -4.93 -4.30
CA ALA A 265 -1.75 -4.92 -5.23
C ALA A 265 -2.18 -4.96 -6.71
N TRP A 266 -3.29 -5.64 -7.03
CA TRP A 266 -3.84 -5.71 -8.39
C TRP A 266 -4.21 -4.32 -8.95
N SER A 267 -4.52 -3.34 -8.09
CA SER A 267 -4.96 -2.00 -8.50
C SER A 267 -3.79 -1.02 -8.75
N ILE A 268 -2.56 -1.38 -8.37
CA ILE A 268 -1.39 -0.49 -8.46
C ILE A 268 -1.08 -0.12 -9.91
N ARG A 269 -1.04 -1.10 -10.81
CA ARG A 269 -0.75 -0.83 -12.23
C ARG A 269 -1.80 0.08 -12.86
N LYS A 270 -3.07 -0.12 -12.55
CA LYS A 270 -4.18 0.73 -13.03
C LYS A 270 -4.04 2.17 -12.53
N ALA A 271 -3.59 2.36 -11.29
CA ALA A 271 -3.29 3.68 -10.76
C ALA A 271 -2.10 4.34 -11.47
N ALA A 272 -1.06 3.56 -11.77
CA ALA A 272 0.09 4.04 -12.54
C ALA A 272 -0.30 4.45 -13.98
N GLU A 273 -1.11 3.63 -14.67
CA GLU A 273 -1.67 3.96 -15.99
C GLU A 273 -2.50 5.25 -15.94
N ALA A 274 -3.34 5.39 -14.91
CA ALA A 274 -4.15 6.58 -14.69
C ALA A 274 -3.32 7.82 -14.33
N ALA A 275 -2.12 7.66 -13.79
CA ALA A 275 -1.22 8.75 -13.43
C ALA A 275 -0.22 9.13 -14.53
N SER A 276 0.13 8.20 -15.44
CA SER A 276 1.07 8.43 -16.53
C SER A 276 0.60 9.53 -17.48
N THR A 277 1.50 10.44 -17.84
CA THR A 277 1.19 11.62 -18.68
C THR A 277 1.80 11.55 -20.08
N THR A 278 2.83 10.72 -20.28
CA THR A 278 3.58 10.63 -21.53
C THR A 278 2.98 9.62 -22.52
N GLY A 279 2.18 8.66 -22.02
CA GLY A 279 1.66 7.54 -22.80
C GLY A 279 2.70 6.48 -23.14
N TYR A 280 3.92 6.57 -22.61
CA TYR A 280 4.94 5.54 -22.74
C TYR A 280 4.79 4.48 -21.64
N PRO A 281 4.88 3.17 -21.98
CA PRO A 281 4.80 2.10 -20.99
C PRO A 281 5.83 2.23 -19.86
N GLU A 282 7.02 2.74 -20.17
CA GLU A 282 8.11 2.92 -19.19
C GLU A 282 7.72 3.82 -18.00
N GLU A 283 6.95 4.89 -18.24
CA GLU A 283 6.48 5.76 -17.16
C GLU A 283 5.52 5.00 -16.22
N THR A 284 4.59 4.23 -16.78
CA THR A 284 3.67 3.37 -16.01
C THR A 284 4.44 2.34 -15.19
N GLU A 285 5.47 1.70 -15.77
CA GLU A 285 6.30 0.72 -15.04
C GLU A 285 7.09 1.39 -13.91
N ASN A 286 7.66 2.58 -14.14
CA ASN A 286 8.39 3.33 -13.12
C ASN A 286 7.47 3.76 -11.98
N ILE A 287 6.26 4.27 -12.28
CA ILE A 287 5.26 4.64 -11.26
C ILE A 287 4.81 3.39 -10.50
N SER A 288 4.58 2.26 -11.17
CA SER A 288 4.18 1.01 -10.52
C SER A 288 5.25 0.51 -9.54
N ALA A 289 6.51 0.46 -9.98
CA ALA A 289 7.64 0.08 -9.12
C ALA A 289 7.76 1.01 -7.91
N ALA A 290 7.62 2.32 -8.12
CA ALA A 290 7.63 3.31 -7.06
C ALA A 290 6.47 3.13 -6.06
N MET A 291 5.25 2.86 -6.54
CA MET A 291 4.10 2.56 -5.67
C MET A 291 4.36 1.32 -4.82
N PHE A 292 4.85 0.23 -5.40
CA PHE A 292 5.17 -0.99 -4.65
C PHE A 292 6.24 -0.75 -3.58
N MET A 293 7.34 -0.09 -3.93
CA MET A 293 8.41 0.25 -2.97
C MET A 293 7.89 1.17 -1.85
N GLN A 294 7.06 2.16 -2.19
CA GLN A 294 6.46 3.08 -1.23
C GLN A 294 5.51 2.36 -0.26
N ASN A 295 4.72 1.40 -0.74
CA ASN A 295 3.77 0.66 0.10
C ASN A 295 4.51 -0.27 1.09
N VAL A 296 5.52 -1.01 0.62
CA VAL A 296 6.36 -1.85 1.49
C VAL A 296 7.12 -0.99 2.50
N ALA A 297 7.73 0.11 2.07
CA ALA A 297 8.43 1.02 2.97
C ALA A 297 7.49 1.63 4.02
N THR A 298 6.27 2.02 3.64
CA THR A 298 5.27 2.54 4.57
C THR A 298 4.90 1.49 5.63
N ALA A 299 4.58 0.28 5.20
CA ALA A 299 4.27 -0.81 6.12
C ALA A 299 5.46 -1.14 7.05
N ALA A 300 6.70 -1.05 6.57
CA ALA A 300 7.90 -1.26 7.38
C ALA A 300 8.22 -0.11 8.36
N VAL A 301 7.88 1.14 8.02
CA VAL A 301 8.08 2.32 8.90
C VAL A 301 7.01 2.41 9.99
N LEU A 302 5.79 1.95 9.71
CA LEU A 302 4.68 1.90 10.67
C LEU A 302 4.70 0.61 11.50
N GLY A 303 4.97 -0.50 10.84
CA GLY A 303 4.97 -1.84 11.39
C GLY A 303 6.28 -2.23 12.07
N ASN A 304 6.15 -3.03 13.12
CA ASN A 304 7.23 -3.76 13.74
C ASN A 304 7.64 -4.95 12.84
N GLY A 305 8.87 -5.45 12.97
CA GLY A 305 9.36 -6.61 12.22
C GLY A 305 8.51 -7.89 12.35
N SER A 306 7.72 -8.02 13.42
CA SER A 306 6.79 -9.14 13.65
C SER A 306 5.50 -9.09 12.83
N LEU A 307 5.25 -8.00 12.09
CA LEU A 307 4.08 -7.86 11.25
C LEU A 307 4.15 -8.91 10.12
N GLY A 308 3.16 -9.81 10.11
CA GLY A 308 3.10 -10.91 9.14
C GLY A 308 2.66 -10.44 7.76
N ILE A 309 3.06 -11.15 6.72
CA ILE A 309 2.66 -10.88 5.34
C ILE A 309 1.85 -12.08 4.85
N VAL A 310 0.64 -11.81 4.36
CA VAL A 310 -0.22 -12.84 3.76
C VAL A 310 -0.60 -12.41 2.35
N THR A 311 -0.35 -13.26 1.37
CA THR A 311 -0.81 -13.04 -0.01
C THR A 311 -2.19 -13.67 -0.17
N VAL A 312 -3.15 -12.88 -0.66
CA VAL A 312 -4.48 -13.37 -1.01
C VAL A 312 -4.50 -13.67 -2.49
N THR A 313 -4.72 -14.94 -2.82
CA THR A 313 -4.76 -15.46 -4.19
C THR A 313 -6.15 -16.00 -4.51
N GLN A 314 -6.50 -16.04 -5.80
CA GLN A 314 -7.77 -16.60 -6.24
C GLN A 314 -7.86 -18.10 -5.90
N ILE A 315 -9.00 -18.55 -5.40
CA ILE A 315 -9.28 -19.99 -5.29
C ILE A 315 -9.39 -20.54 -6.71
N VAL A 316 -8.49 -21.46 -7.09
CA VAL A 316 -8.56 -22.23 -8.34
C VAL A 316 -9.55 -23.38 -8.20
#